data_AF-A0A2L1GQ72-F1
#
_entry.id   AF-A0A2L1GQ72-F1
#
_cell.length_a   1.000
_cell.length_b   1.000
_cell.length_c   1.000
_cell.angle_alpha   90.00
_cell.angle_beta   90.00
_cell.angle_gamma   90.00
#
_symmetry.space_group_name_H-M   'P 1'
#
loop_
_entity.id
_entity.type
_entity.pdbx_description
1 polymer ?
#
loop_
_entity_poly.entity_id
_entity_poly.type
_entity_poly.pdbx_seq_one_letter_code
_entity_poly.pdbx_strand_id
1 'polypeptide(L)' 'MSHSHLTLEERISIKIFVSMGLSCREMARRLGRSHSTVSRELRRNAGSAKKGYRAQSGVPTKDEREQGITAV' A
#
# COMPACT_ATOMS: atom_id res chain seq x y z
N MET A 1 20.92 1.02 2.65
CA MET A 1 19.58 1.08 3.26
C MET A 1 19.19 -0.33 3.67
N SER A 2 19.10 -0.61 4.98
CA SER A 2 18.63 -1.91 5.48
C SER A 2 17.13 -2.02 5.19
N HIS A 3 16.77 -2.82 4.20
CA HIS A 3 15.37 -3.15 3.95
C HIS A 3 14.93 -4.20 4.97
N SER A 4 14.55 -3.76 6.18
CA SER A 4 13.92 -4.63 7.16
C SER A 4 12.60 -5.13 6.58
N HIS A 5 12.59 -6.39 6.12
CA HIS A 5 11.39 -7.04 5.62
C HIS A 5 10.29 -7.04 6.70
N LEU A 6 9.04 -6.89 6.28
CA LEU A 6 7.91 -7.06 7.18
C LEU A 6 7.82 -8.55 7.56
N THR A 7 7.69 -8.81 8.86
CA THR A 7 7.45 -10.15 9.38
C THR A 7 6.08 -10.65 8.93
N LEU A 8 5.84 -11.96 9.08
CA LEU A 8 4.54 -12.54 8.77
C LEU A 8 3.43 -11.90 9.60
N GLU A 9 3.68 -11.69 10.90
CA GLU A 9 2.74 -11.04 11.81
C GLU A 9 2.38 -9.63 11.35
N GLU A 10 3.38 -8.80 11.02
CA GLU A 10 3.14 -7.44 10.54
C GLU A 10 2.32 -7.44 9.24
N ARG A 11 2.55 -8.40 8.34
CA ARG A 11 1.75 -8.55 7.11
C ARG A 11 0.31 -8.95 7.41
N ILE A 12 0.08 -9.83 8.38
CA ILE A 12 -1.26 -10.21 8.84
C ILE A 12 -1.97 -8.99 9.44
N SER A 13 -1.30 -8.25 10.32
CA SER A 13 -1.83 -7.01 10.89
C SER A 13 -2.20 -5.99 9.82
N ILE A 14 -1.35 -5.79 8.80
CA ILE A 14 -1.66 -4.91 7.66
C ILE A 14 -2.95 -5.35 6.95
N LYS A 15 -3.15 -6.66 6.70
CA LYS A 15 -4.39 -7.15 6.08
C LYS A 15 -5.63 -6.84 6.92
N ILE A 16 -5.55 -7.06 8.23
CA ILE A 16 -6.63 -6.77 9.17
C ILE A 16 -6.91 -5.25 9.20
N PHE A 17 -5.87 -4.43 9.22
CA PHE A 17 -6.02 -2.98 9.22
C PHE A 17 -6.65 -2.45 7.93
N VAL A 18 -6.32 -3.04 6.78
CA VAL A 18 -6.95 -2.72 5.50
C VAL A 18 -8.43 -3.09 5.51
N SER A 19 -8.82 -4.25 6.05
CA SER A 19 -10.24 -4.62 6.16
C SER A 19 -11.01 -3.70 7.11
N MET A 20 -10.34 -3.08 8.08
CA MET A 20 -10.91 -2.05 8.95
C MET A 20 -10.90 -0.64 8.33
N GLY A 21 -10.40 -0.47 7.10
CA GLY A 21 -10.37 0.83 6.41
C GLY A 21 -9.33 1.83 6.95
N LEU A 22 -8.31 1.36 7.68
CA LEU A 22 -7.28 2.24 8.23
C LEU A 22 -6.37 2.83 7.14
N SER A 23 -5.91 4.07 7.37
CA SER A 23 -4.97 4.73 6.47
C SER A 23 -3.54 4.16 6.60
N CYS A 24 -2.72 4.28 5.54
CA CYS A 24 -1.34 3.81 5.56
C CYS A 24 -0.49 4.42 6.68
N ARG A 25 -0.69 5.70 6.98
CA ARG A 25 0.03 6.40 8.06
C ARG A 25 -0.35 5.82 9.41
N GLU A 26 -1.62 5.51 9.58
CA GLU A 26 -2.16 4.98 10.83
C GLU A 26 -1.74 3.53 11.08
N MET A 27 -1.71 2.70 10.04
CA MET A 27 -1.12 1.36 10.09
C MET A 27 0.36 1.40 10.45
N ALA A 28 1.11 2.33 9.85
CA ALA A 28 2.53 2.48 10.09
C ALA A 28 2.86 2.89 11.53
N ARG A 29 2.05 3.80 12.10
CA ARG A 29 2.13 4.18 13.53
C ARG A 29 1.90 2.97 14.44
N ARG A 30 0.87 2.17 14.20
CA ARG A 30 0.57 0.96 15.01
C ARG A 30 1.66 -0.10 14.94
N LEU A 31 2.33 -0.23 13.79
CA LEU A 31 3.41 -1.21 13.59
C LEU A 31 4.79 -0.69 14.00
N GLY A 32 4.93 0.58 14.37
CA GLY A 32 6.24 1.19 14.60
C GLY A 32 7.13 1.20 13.34
N ARG A 33 6.53 1.21 12.14
CA ARG A 33 7.23 1.15 10.85
C ARG A 33 7.06 2.46 10.07
N SER A 34 7.90 2.64 9.05
CA SER A 34 7.71 3.74 8.09
C SER A 34 6.48 3.51 7.21
N HIS A 35 5.70 4.57 6.98
CA HIS A 35 4.57 4.57 6.06
C HIS A 35 4.97 4.13 4.63
N SER A 36 6.22 4.38 4.22
CA SER A 36 6.74 3.94 2.92
C SER A 36 6.86 2.42 2.84
N THR A 37 7.16 1.73 3.94
CA THR A 37 7.22 0.26 3.99
C THR A 37 5.83 -0.35 3.84
N VAL A 38 4.85 0.17 4.59
CA VAL A 38 3.45 -0.26 4.49
C VAL A 38 2.89 0.00 3.09
N SER A 39 3.14 1.18 2.53
CA SER A 39 2.69 1.55 1.17
C SER A 39 3.28 0.62 0.10
N ARG A 40 4.57 0.27 0.19
CA ARG A 40 5.21 -0.68 -0.73
C ARG A 40 4.59 -2.07 -0.63
N GLU A 41 4.30 -2.55 0.58
CA GLU A 41 3.64 -3.86 0.78
C GLU A 41 2.22 -3.87 0.22
N LEU A 42 1.46 -2.81 0.46
CA LEU A 42 0.11 -2.67 -0.11
C LEU A 42 0.14 -2.62 -1.63
N ARG A 43 1.09 -1.88 -2.23
CA ARG A 43 1.26 -1.84 -3.68
C ARG A 43 1.66 -3.20 -4.26
N ARG A 44 2.54 -3.93 -3.56
CA ARG A 44 2.93 -5.30 -3.93
C ARG A 44 1.72 -6.24 -3.92
N ASN A 45 0.88 -6.18 -2.89
CA ASN A 45 -0.30 -7.02 -2.78
C ASN A 45 -1.45 -6.59 -3.73
N ALA A 46 -1.62 -5.29 -3.98
CA ALA A 46 -2.61 -4.76 -4.92
C ALA A 46 -2.26 -5.11 -6.38
N GLY A 47 -0.96 -5.18 -6.71
CA GLY A 47 -0.48 -5.65 -8.01
C GLY A 47 -0.80 -7.13 -8.26
N SER A 48 -0.88 -7.96 -7.22
CA SER A 48 -1.20 -9.39 -7.34
C SER A 48 -2.69 -9.64 -7.57
N ALA A 49 -3.59 -8.80 -7.06
CA ALA A 49 -5.04 -8.93 -7.26
C ALA A 49 -5.50 -8.57 -8.68
N LYS A 50 -4.74 -7.74 -9.40
CA LYS A 50 -5.00 -7.39 -10.81
C LYS A 50 -4.26 -8.28 -11.82
N LYS A 51 -3.50 -9.27 -11.35
CA LYS A 51 -2.61 -10.06 -12.19
C LYS A 51 -3.22 -11.42 -12.52
N GLY A 52 -4.22 -11.41 -13.40
CA GLY A 52 -4.24 -12.47 -14.41
C GLY A 52 -2.84 -12.51 -15.03
N TYR A 53 -2.22 -13.68 -14.99
CA TYR A 53 -0.91 -14.01 -15.59
C TYR A 53 -0.34 -12.93 -16.53
N ARG A 54 0.64 -12.14 -16.06
CA ARG A 54 1.52 -11.36 -16.95
C ARG A 54 2.92 -11.23 -16.37
N ALA A 55 3.86 -12.01 -16.89
CA ALA A 55 5.27 -11.86 -16.60
C ALA A 55 5.72 -10.38 -16.80
N GLN A 56 6.45 -9.87 -15.81
CA GLN A 56 7.30 -8.66 -15.83
C GLN A 56 6.67 -7.30 -16.19
N SER A 57 7.40 -6.26 -15.78
CA SER A 57 7.32 -4.82 -16.14
C SER A 57 6.33 -3.90 -15.39
N GLY A 58 6.91 -2.80 -14.90
CA GLY A 58 6.32 -1.45 -14.94
C GLY A 58 5.40 -1.05 -13.79
N VAL A 59 5.80 -0.02 -13.03
CA VAL A 59 4.93 0.74 -12.13
C VAL A 59 3.74 1.37 -12.88
N PRO A 60 2.57 1.52 -12.22
CA PRO A 60 1.89 2.80 -12.33
C PRO A 60 1.61 3.39 -10.94
N THR A 61 2.00 4.65 -10.84
CA THR A 61 1.75 5.60 -9.77
C THR A 61 0.25 5.83 -9.58
N LYS A 62 -0.15 6.02 -8.33
CA LYS A 62 -1.50 6.48 -7.97
C LYS A 62 -1.58 7.97 -8.32
N ASP A 63 -2.40 8.35 -9.28
CA ASP A 63 -2.82 9.74 -9.47
C ASP A 63 -4.31 9.74 -9.80
N GLU A 64 -5.17 9.80 -8.77
CA GLU A 64 -6.56 10.24 -8.88
C GLU A 64 -7.07 10.65 -7.49
N ARG A 65 -6.58 11.78 -6.96
CA ARG A 65 -7.31 12.62 -5.98
C ARG A 65 -6.89 14.07 -6.14
N GLU A 66 -7.90 14.95 -6.21
CA GLU A 66 -7.88 16.39 -6.51
C GLU A 66 -7.86 16.63 -8.03
N GLN A 67 -8.92 17.14 -8.65
CA GLN A 67 -9.45 18.49 -8.40
C GLN A 67 -10.98 18.55 -8.51
N GLY A 68 -11.62 19.18 -7.53
CA GLY A 68 -12.79 20.00 -7.81
C GLY A 68 -12.31 21.44 -7.94
N ILE A 69 -12.69 22.14 -9.01
CA ILE A 69 -12.83 23.60 -9.14
C ILE A 69 -13.70 23.88 -10.39
N THR A 70 -14.72 24.71 -10.15
CA THR A 70 -15.58 25.55 -11.01
C THR A 70 -15.11 25.97 -12.42
N ALA A 71 -16.12 26.31 -13.26
CA ALA A 71 -16.15 26.96 -14.59
C ALA A 71 -16.21 25.95 -15.75
N VAL A 72 -17.27 25.88 -16.57
CA VAL A 72 -18.00 26.94 -17.31
C VAL A 72 -19.49 26.66 -17.34
#